data_AF-A0A954W454-F1
#
_entry.id   AF-A0A954W454-F1
#
_cell.length_a   1.000
_cell.length_b   1.000
_cell.length_c   1.000
_cell.angle_alpha   90.00
_cell.angle_beta   90.00
_cell.angle_gamma   90.00
#
_symmetry.space_group_name_H-M   'P 1'
#
loop_
_entity.id
_entity.type
_entity.pdbx_description
1 polymer ?
#
loop_
_entity_poly.entity_id
_entity_poly.type
_entity_poly.pdbx_seq_one_letter_code
_entity_poly.pdbx_strand_id
1 'polypeptide(L)'
;ADAVAAPAVVDDAAFLRRAYLDTVGVPPTAAEAREFLEDASADKRRRLIERLLDDSRWADHWTSYWQDVLAENPTMINASLNTSGPFRWFLYDSLRDNKPLDRMVTELILQRGSPHEGGSSGFGLAGNNDAPMAAKGQIIASAFLGIELQCARCHDSPYHSTKQRDLYALAAMFER
;
A
#
# COMPACT_ATOMS: atom_id res chain seq x y z
N ALA A 1 -10.66 -32.57 -8.17
CA ALA A 1 -10.55 -31.23 -7.55
C ALA A 1 -11.66 -31.16 -6.53
N ASP A 2 -11.31 -31.08 -5.24
CA ASP A 2 -12.31 -30.96 -4.19
C ASP A 2 -12.95 -29.57 -4.31
N ALA A 3 -14.25 -29.54 -4.55
CA ALA A 3 -15.00 -28.30 -4.64
C ALA A 3 -15.03 -27.66 -3.25
N VAL A 4 -14.33 -26.52 -3.10
CA VAL A 4 -14.38 -25.73 -1.87
C VAL A 4 -15.80 -25.17 -1.73
N ALA A 5 -16.51 -25.59 -0.68
CA ALA A 5 -17.85 -25.08 -0.39
C ALA A 5 -17.78 -23.60 -0.02
N ALA A 6 -18.68 -22.80 -0.59
CA ALA A 6 -18.77 -21.38 -0.26
C ALA A 6 -19.18 -21.18 1.21
N PRO A 7 -18.58 -20.21 1.92
CA PRO A 7 -18.96 -19.92 3.30
C PRO A 7 -20.40 -19.41 3.39
N ALA A 8 -21.06 -19.69 4.52
CA ALA A 8 -22.39 -19.17 4.78
C ALA A 8 -22.38 -17.63 4.85
N VAL A 9 -23.48 -17.01 4.41
CA VAL A 9 -23.68 -15.56 4.50
C VAL A 9 -23.75 -15.15 5.97
N VAL A 10 -22.96 -14.15 6.35
CA VAL A 10 -22.91 -13.63 7.71
C VAL A 10 -24.07 -12.68 8.02
N ASP A 11 -24.43 -12.58 9.30
CA ASP A 11 -25.41 -11.61 9.79
C ASP A 11 -24.92 -10.15 9.65
N ASP A 12 -25.83 -9.21 9.89
CA ASP A 12 -25.58 -7.78 9.72
C ASP A 12 -24.54 -7.23 10.71
N ALA A 13 -24.51 -7.71 11.95
CA ALA A 13 -23.56 -7.24 12.95
C ALA A 13 -22.12 -7.68 12.60
N ALA A 14 -21.95 -8.93 12.18
CA ALA A 14 -20.68 -9.46 11.72
C ALA A 14 -20.25 -8.80 10.40
N PHE A 15 -21.17 -8.59 9.46
CA PHE A 15 -20.90 -7.85 8.22
C PHE A 15 -20.39 -6.44 8.52
N LEU A 16 -21.12 -5.68 9.33
CA LEU A 16 -20.78 -4.31 9.72
C LEU A 16 -19.37 -4.25 10.32
N ARG A 17 -19.07 -5.09 11.31
CA ARG A 17 -17.77 -5.11 11.97
C ARG A 17 -16.63 -5.41 10.98
N ARG A 18 -16.81 -6.41 10.11
CA ARG A 18 -15.79 -6.80 9.14
C ARG A 18 -15.57 -5.71 8.10
N ALA A 19 -16.65 -5.15 7.54
CA ALA A 19 -16.55 -4.07 6.58
C ALA A 19 -15.75 -2.88 7.15
N TYR A 20 -16.06 -2.43 8.36
CA TYR A 20 -15.32 -1.35 9.02
C TYR A 20 -13.84 -1.68 9.25
N LEU A 21 -13.54 -2.87 9.77
CA LEU A 21 -12.15 -3.26 10.03
C LEU A 21 -11.34 -3.40 8.74
N ASP A 22 -11.94 -3.96 7.69
CA ASP A 22 -11.26 -4.22 6.42
C ASP A 22 -11.07 -2.94 5.58
N THR A 23 -11.99 -1.97 5.67
CA THR A 23 -11.90 -0.75 4.85
C THR A 23 -11.24 0.43 5.57
N VAL A 24 -11.64 0.70 6.82
CA VAL A 24 -11.18 1.88 7.58
C VAL A 24 -10.35 1.53 8.81
N GLY A 25 -10.09 0.24 9.07
CA GLY A 25 -9.12 -0.21 10.08
C GLY A 25 -9.56 -0.09 11.53
N VAL A 26 -10.77 0.42 11.79
CA VAL A 26 -11.30 0.66 13.14
C VAL A 26 -12.75 0.18 13.23
N PRO A 27 -13.22 -0.28 14.40
CA PRO A 27 -14.62 -0.67 14.56
C PRO A 27 -15.57 0.54 14.39
N PRO A 28 -16.83 0.30 14.01
CA PRO A 28 -17.83 1.37 13.95
C PRO A 28 -18.05 1.98 15.34
N THR A 29 -18.34 3.27 15.38
CA THR A 29 -18.85 3.94 16.57
C THR A 29 -20.22 3.39 16.95
N ALA A 30 -20.63 3.61 18.21
CA ALA A 30 -21.95 3.18 18.67
C ALA A 30 -23.10 3.83 17.87
N ALA A 31 -22.90 5.05 17.35
CA ALA A 31 -23.89 5.73 16.52
C ALA A 31 -24.01 5.08 15.14
N GLU A 32 -22.89 4.89 14.43
CA GLU A 32 -22.85 4.23 13.12
C GLU A 32 -23.41 2.80 13.19
N ALA A 33 -23.11 2.07 14.27
CA ALA A 33 -23.61 0.72 14.46
C ALA A 33 -25.13 0.69 14.65
N ARG A 34 -25.70 1.58 15.48
CA ARG A 34 -27.15 1.67 15.64
C ARG A 34 -27.84 2.03 14.33
N GLU A 35 -27.33 3.05 13.64
CA GLU A 35 -27.87 3.50 12.35
C GLU A 35 -27.94 2.34 11.35
N PHE A 36 -26.87 1.56 11.22
CA PHE A 36 -26.86 0.43 10.29
C PHE A 36 -27.75 -0.73 10.77
N LEU A 37 -27.75 -1.08 12.06
CA LEU A 37 -28.51 -2.22 12.56
C LEU A 37 -30.02 -1.97 12.59
N GLU A 38 -30.44 -0.72 12.76
CA GLU A 38 -31.85 -0.31 12.75
C GLU A 38 -32.39 -0.07 11.32
N ASP A 39 -31.52 0.12 10.32
CA ASP A 39 -31.94 0.24 8.91
C ASP A 39 -32.49 -1.09 8.38
N ALA A 40 -33.75 -1.06 7.95
CA ALA A 40 -34.47 -2.20 7.34
C ALA A 40 -34.43 -2.20 5.79
N SER A 41 -33.74 -1.23 5.18
CA SER A 41 -33.62 -1.12 3.72
C SER A 41 -32.89 -2.35 3.14
N ALA A 42 -33.45 -2.94 2.08
CA ALA A 42 -32.88 -4.12 1.43
C ALA A 42 -31.46 -3.88 0.86
N ASP A 43 -31.10 -2.63 0.61
CA ASP A 43 -29.81 -2.20 0.05
C ASP A 43 -28.86 -1.54 1.09
N LYS A 44 -29.17 -1.62 2.39
CA LYS A 44 -28.34 -1.06 3.49
C LYS A 44 -26.86 -1.43 3.40
N ARG A 45 -26.54 -2.67 3.02
CA ARG A 45 -25.15 -3.16 2.89
C ARG A 45 -24.40 -2.47 1.75
N ARG A 46 -25.06 -2.27 0.60
CA ARG A 46 -24.51 -1.53 -0.54
C ARG A 46 -24.24 -0.08 -0.17
N ARG A 47 -25.21 0.59 0.48
CA ARG A 47 -25.05 1.98 0.95
C ARG A 47 -23.93 2.12 1.98
N LEU A 48 -23.77 1.13 2.87
CA LEU A 48 -22.64 1.11 3.81
C LEU A 48 -21.30 1.02 3.06
N ILE A 49 -21.18 0.12 2.09
CA ILE A 49 -19.96 -0.03 1.29
C ILE A 49 -19.64 1.29 0.57
N GLU A 50 -20.62 1.92 -0.07
CA GLU A 50 -20.45 3.22 -0.74
C GLU A 50 -19.94 4.30 0.22
N ARG A 51 -20.51 4.38 1.44
CA ARG A 51 -20.01 5.31 2.47
C ARG A 51 -18.58 5.01 2.90
N LEU A 52 -18.24 3.75 3.14
CA LEU A 52 -16.90 3.36 3.61
C LEU A 52 -15.83 3.61 2.54
N LEU A 53 -16.16 3.46 1.26
CA LEU A 53 -15.24 3.76 0.16
C LEU A 53 -15.01 5.27 -0.04
N ASP A 54 -15.95 6.12 0.40
CA ASP A 54 -15.84 7.58 0.38
C ASP A 54 -15.29 8.15 1.70
N ASP A 55 -14.99 7.30 2.68
CA ASP A 55 -14.59 7.70 4.03
C ASP A 55 -13.09 7.97 4.12
N SER A 56 -12.68 9.21 4.41
CA SER A 56 -11.25 9.57 4.49
C SER A 56 -10.40 8.70 5.42
N ARG A 57 -11.01 8.03 6.42
CA ARG A 57 -10.32 7.09 7.32
C ARG A 57 -9.73 5.89 6.57
N TRP A 58 -10.21 5.57 5.37
CA TRP A 58 -9.63 4.49 4.54
C TRP A 58 -8.18 4.83 4.16
N ALA A 59 -7.88 6.08 3.82
CA ALA A 59 -6.53 6.51 3.51
C ALA A 59 -5.60 6.38 4.73
N ASP A 60 -6.08 6.73 5.92
CA ASP A 60 -5.34 6.54 7.17
C ASP A 60 -5.02 5.05 7.42
N HIS A 61 -6.01 4.18 7.23
CA HIS A 61 -5.85 2.74 7.43
C HIS A 61 -4.81 2.12 6.50
N TRP A 62 -4.88 2.45 5.21
CA TRP A 62 -4.07 1.81 4.18
C TRP A 62 -2.67 2.43 4.02
N THR A 63 -2.43 3.62 4.58
CA THR A 63 -1.12 4.27 4.50
C THR A 63 -0.04 3.39 5.11
N SER A 64 -0.24 2.84 6.31
CA SER A 64 0.78 2.00 6.98
C SER A 64 1.11 0.73 6.20
N TYR A 65 0.10 0.08 5.63
CA TYR A 65 0.30 -1.07 4.74
C TYR A 65 1.22 -0.71 3.56
N TRP A 66 0.98 0.44 2.91
CA TRP A 66 1.82 0.87 1.78
C TRP A 66 3.21 1.31 2.20
N GLN A 67 3.38 1.87 3.40
CA GLN A 67 4.70 2.15 3.96
C GLN A 67 5.52 0.87 4.13
N ASP A 68 4.89 -0.20 4.63
CA ASP A 68 5.53 -1.51 4.79
C ASP A 68 5.85 -2.15 3.42
N VAL A 69 4.89 -2.17 2.49
CA VAL A 69 5.07 -2.71 1.13
C VAL A 69 6.21 -2.00 0.39
N LEU A 70 6.35 -0.69 0.57
CA LEU A 70 7.39 0.11 -0.07
C LEU A 70 8.69 0.16 0.74
N ALA A 71 8.82 -0.70 1.76
CA ALA A 71 9.99 -0.83 2.64
C ALA A 71 10.47 0.52 3.20
N GLU A 72 9.50 1.35 3.60
CA GLU A 72 9.78 2.63 4.22
C GLU A 72 10.52 2.42 5.54
N ASN A 73 11.61 3.16 5.75
CA ASN A 73 12.45 2.99 6.93
C ASN A 73 12.53 4.30 7.73
N PRO A 74 11.80 4.43 8.85
CA PRO A 74 11.77 5.66 9.66
C PRO A 74 13.13 5.97 10.33
N THR A 75 13.99 4.97 10.53
CA THR A 75 15.32 5.18 11.15
C THR A 75 16.27 5.97 10.27
N MET A 76 16.01 6.00 8.96
CA MET A 76 16.83 6.70 7.97
C MET A 76 16.59 8.21 7.93
N ILE A 77 15.39 8.66 8.29
CA ILE A 77 15.00 10.08 8.21
C ILE A 77 15.19 10.73 9.58
N ASN A 78 14.65 10.12 10.64
CA ASN A 78 14.89 10.57 12.00
C ASN A 78 14.62 9.44 13.00
N ALA A 79 15.68 8.73 13.38
CA ALA A 79 15.63 7.65 14.36
C ALA A 79 15.02 8.04 15.72
N SER A 80 15.00 9.33 16.08
CA SER A 80 14.42 9.82 17.34
C SER A 80 12.91 10.10 17.28
N LEU A 81 12.33 10.24 16.09
CA LEU A 81 10.92 10.60 15.91
C LEU A 81 10.05 9.44 15.41
N ASN A 82 10.66 8.30 15.05
CA ASN A 82 9.99 7.14 14.42
C ASN A 82 8.97 7.56 13.34
N THR A 83 9.34 8.57 12.55
CA THR A 83 8.51 9.12 11.49
C THR A 83 9.27 9.02 10.18
N SER A 84 8.57 8.60 9.15
CA SER A 84 9.09 8.54 7.80
C SER A 84 9.03 9.88 7.05
N GLY A 85 8.85 10.97 7.79
CA GLY A 85 8.87 12.30 7.23
C GLY A 85 7.73 12.51 6.24
N PRO A 86 7.95 13.25 5.15
CA PRO A 86 6.87 13.72 4.30
C PRO A 86 6.45 12.69 3.21
N PHE A 87 7.15 11.56 3.07
CA PHE A 87 6.78 10.51 2.10
C PHE A 87 5.43 9.87 2.44
N ARG A 88 5.14 9.67 3.73
CA ARG A 88 3.84 9.19 4.19
C ARG A 88 2.67 10.02 3.66
N TRP A 89 2.86 11.33 3.51
CA TRP A 89 1.81 12.23 3.03
C TRP A 89 1.56 12.05 1.54
N PHE A 90 2.60 11.74 0.76
CA PHE A 90 2.42 11.33 -0.63
C PHE A 90 1.53 10.08 -0.74
N LEU A 91 1.74 9.08 0.12
CA LEU A 91 0.90 7.87 0.14
C LEU A 91 -0.52 8.19 0.59
N TYR A 92 -0.66 8.88 1.72
CA TYR A 92 -1.94 9.30 2.26
C TYR A 92 -2.77 10.10 1.25
N ASP A 93 -2.19 11.13 0.64
CA ASP A 93 -2.88 11.95 -0.36
C ASP A 93 -3.21 11.15 -1.62
N SER A 94 -2.32 10.25 -2.07
CA SER A 94 -2.61 9.36 -3.20
C SER A 94 -3.79 8.45 -2.94
N LEU A 95 -3.92 7.92 -1.71
CA LEU A 95 -5.06 7.12 -1.31
C LEU A 95 -6.31 8.01 -1.19
N ARG A 96 -6.27 9.06 -0.36
CA ARG A 96 -7.40 9.98 -0.14
C ARG A 96 -8.00 10.49 -1.45
N ASP A 97 -7.17 10.88 -2.41
CA ASP A 97 -7.61 11.45 -3.68
C ASP A 97 -8.00 10.37 -4.72
N ASN A 98 -8.01 9.08 -4.32
CA ASN A 98 -8.24 7.92 -5.16
C ASN A 98 -7.38 7.95 -6.44
N LYS A 99 -6.09 8.26 -6.27
CA LYS A 99 -5.14 8.40 -7.37
C LYS A 99 -5.04 7.07 -8.14
N PRO A 100 -5.15 7.08 -9.47
CA PRO A 100 -4.96 5.87 -10.27
C PRO A 100 -3.61 5.22 -9.97
N LEU A 101 -3.62 3.90 -9.78
CA LEU A 101 -2.44 3.15 -9.35
C LEU A 101 -1.25 3.32 -10.31
N ASP A 102 -1.51 3.36 -11.62
CA ASP A 102 -0.50 3.61 -12.64
C ASP A 102 0.22 4.96 -12.44
N ARG A 103 -0.50 5.98 -11.98
CA ARG A 103 0.06 7.30 -11.67
C ARG A 103 0.86 7.29 -10.39
N MET A 104 0.36 6.63 -9.34
CA MET A 104 1.11 6.45 -8.10
C MET A 104 2.45 5.74 -8.35
N VAL A 105 2.46 4.63 -9.12
CA VAL A 105 3.67 3.89 -9.47
C VAL A 105 4.60 4.70 -10.36
N THR A 106 4.05 5.41 -11.35
CA THR A 106 4.85 6.31 -12.21
C THR A 106 5.55 7.37 -11.37
N GLU A 107 4.85 7.99 -10.42
CA GLU A 107 5.41 8.99 -9.53
C GLU A 107 6.49 8.39 -8.61
N LEU A 108 6.29 7.17 -8.08
CA LEU A 108 7.32 6.45 -7.31
C LEU A 108 8.60 6.22 -8.11
N ILE A 109 8.49 5.83 -9.39
CA ILE A 109 9.64 5.64 -10.28
C ILE A 109 10.32 6.96 -10.61
N LEU A 110 9.54 8.02 -10.84
CA LEU A 110 10.07 9.34 -11.18
C LEU A 110 10.66 10.10 -10.00
N GLN A 111 10.38 9.69 -8.76
CA GLN A 111 10.94 10.26 -7.52
C GLN A 111 10.90 11.81 -7.50
N ARG A 112 9.73 12.40 -7.76
CA ARG A 112 9.56 13.85 -7.83
C ARG A 112 9.26 14.47 -6.47
N GLY A 113 9.56 15.76 -6.36
CA GLY A 113 9.35 16.54 -5.14
C GLY A 113 10.62 16.61 -4.30
N SER A 114 10.44 16.78 -2.99
CA SER A 114 11.53 16.88 -2.03
C SER A 114 11.43 15.76 -1.00
N PRO A 115 12.52 15.04 -0.71
CA PRO A 115 12.52 14.02 0.35
C PRO A 115 12.29 14.63 1.75
N HIS A 116 12.41 15.95 1.89
CA HIS A 116 12.24 16.67 3.16
C HIS A 116 10.95 17.51 3.23
N GLU A 117 10.39 17.90 2.08
CA GLU A 117 9.18 18.74 2.02
C GLU A 117 7.96 17.99 1.46
N GLY A 118 8.16 16.83 0.83
CA GLY A 118 7.09 15.94 0.35
C GLY A 118 7.16 15.59 -1.13
N GLY A 119 6.43 14.54 -1.46
CA GLY A 119 6.43 13.92 -2.78
C GLY A 119 7.04 12.53 -2.80
N SER A 120 7.04 11.92 -3.98
CA SER A 120 7.50 10.55 -4.19
C SER A 120 9.02 10.41 -4.11
N SER A 121 9.78 11.50 -4.15
CA SER A 121 11.23 11.51 -3.91
C SER A 121 11.62 10.94 -2.54
N GLY A 122 10.71 10.96 -1.56
CA GLY A 122 10.91 10.29 -0.28
C GLY A 122 11.09 8.77 -0.40
N PHE A 123 10.53 8.13 -1.44
CA PHE A 123 10.83 6.74 -1.79
C PHE A 123 12.32 6.54 -2.15
N GLY A 124 12.97 7.60 -2.65
CA GLY A 124 14.42 7.67 -2.85
C GLY A 124 15.23 7.42 -1.57
N LEU A 125 14.67 7.72 -0.40
CA LEU A 125 15.29 7.44 0.90
C LEU A 125 14.94 6.07 1.46
N ALA A 126 13.90 5.40 0.95
CA ALA A 126 13.57 4.04 1.37
C ALA A 126 14.68 3.06 0.94
N GLY A 127 15.24 2.32 1.91
CA GLY A 127 16.13 1.20 1.65
C GLY A 127 17.58 1.50 1.23
N ASN A 128 18.24 2.62 1.65
CA ASN A 128 19.65 2.88 1.29
C ASN A 128 20.57 1.70 1.62
N ASN A 129 20.94 0.98 0.58
CA ASN A 129 22.09 0.10 0.47
C ASN A 129 22.22 -0.25 -1.02
N ASP A 130 22.82 0.63 -1.82
CA ASP A 130 22.56 0.63 -3.26
C ASP A 130 23.85 0.44 -4.07
N ALA A 131 24.13 -0.82 -4.45
CA ALA A 131 24.55 -1.06 -5.83
C ALA A 131 23.40 -0.53 -6.71
N PRO A 132 23.67 0.32 -7.72
CA PRO A 132 22.84 1.50 -7.95
C PRO A 132 21.34 1.18 -8.08
N MET A 133 20.53 1.78 -7.19
CA MET A 133 19.07 1.67 -7.09
C MET A 133 18.48 0.24 -7.02
N ALA A 134 19.31 -0.79 -6.77
CA ALA A 134 18.88 -2.20 -6.77
C ALA A 134 17.79 -2.49 -5.73
N ALA A 135 17.87 -1.90 -4.54
CA ALA A 135 16.85 -2.08 -3.50
C ALA A 135 15.47 -1.59 -3.99
N LYS A 136 15.42 -0.48 -4.71
CA LYS A 136 14.18 0.10 -5.24
C LYS A 136 13.59 -0.74 -6.36
N GLY A 137 14.46 -1.28 -7.22
CA GLY A 137 14.06 -2.25 -8.24
C GLY A 137 13.41 -3.49 -7.60
N GLN A 138 13.98 -4.01 -6.52
CA GLN A 138 13.40 -5.14 -5.77
C GLN A 138 12.03 -4.80 -5.17
N ILE A 139 11.92 -3.64 -4.51
CA ILE A 139 10.68 -3.19 -3.88
C ILE A 139 9.56 -3.03 -4.92
N ILE A 140 9.80 -2.33 -6.03
CA ILE A 140 8.78 -2.14 -7.07
C ILE A 140 8.40 -3.46 -7.75
N ALA A 141 9.37 -4.33 -8.03
CA ALA A 141 9.08 -5.62 -8.65
C ALA A 141 8.23 -6.52 -7.74
N SER A 142 8.54 -6.55 -6.45
CA SER A 142 7.76 -7.32 -5.47
C SER A 142 6.35 -6.73 -5.30
N ALA A 143 6.26 -5.41 -5.04
CA ALA A 143 5.00 -4.73 -4.75
C ALA A 143 4.00 -4.73 -5.91
N PHE A 144 4.47 -4.58 -7.15
CA PHE A 144 3.58 -4.36 -8.30
C PHE A 144 3.61 -5.45 -9.36
N LEU A 145 4.67 -6.27 -9.40
CA LEU A 145 4.79 -7.35 -10.39
C LEU A 145 4.69 -8.75 -9.75
N GLY A 146 4.78 -8.87 -8.43
CA GLY A 146 4.88 -10.16 -7.74
C GLY A 146 6.14 -10.93 -8.14
N ILE A 147 7.22 -10.23 -8.50
CA ILE A 147 8.47 -10.81 -8.99
C ILE A 147 9.56 -10.63 -7.94
N GLU A 148 10.22 -11.74 -7.59
CA GLU A 148 11.36 -11.74 -6.67
C GLU A 148 12.68 -11.44 -7.40
N LEU A 149 13.34 -10.37 -6.97
CA LEU A 149 14.62 -9.89 -7.51
C LEU A 149 15.75 -9.84 -6.45
N GLN A 150 15.50 -10.34 -5.23
CA GLN A 150 16.50 -10.29 -4.15
C GLN A 150 17.82 -11.00 -4.53
N CYS A 151 17.73 -12.24 -5.04
CA CYS A 151 18.91 -13.00 -5.48
C CYS A 151 19.60 -12.37 -6.70
N ALA A 152 18.80 -11.78 -7.61
CA ALA A 152 19.24 -11.10 -8.83
C ALA A 152 20.18 -9.91 -8.56
N ARG A 153 20.32 -9.47 -7.31
CA ARG A 153 21.26 -8.41 -6.92
C ARG A 153 22.70 -8.72 -7.27
N CYS A 154 23.15 -9.94 -6.96
CA CYS A 154 24.56 -10.32 -7.06
C CYS A 154 24.82 -11.34 -8.17
N HIS A 155 23.83 -12.16 -8.53
CA HIS A 155 23.91 -13.17 -9.58
C HIS A 155 22.51 -13.51 -10.10
N ASP A 156 22.39 -14.21 -11.24
CA ASP A 156 21.10 -14.71 -11.72
C ASP A 156 20.42 -15.61 -10.65
N SER A 157 19.09 -15.50 -10.51
CA SER A 157 18.37 -16.24 -9.47
C SER A 157 18.49 -17.76 -9.70
N PRO A 158 18.83 -18.55 -8.66
CA PRO A 158 18.83 -20.00 -8.76
C PRO A 158 17.42 -20.60 -8.59
N TYR A 159 16.45 -19.81 -8.11
CA TYR A 159 15.09 -20.24 -7.78
C TYR A 159 14.03 -19.70 -8.75
N HIS A 160 14.35 -18.65 -9.49
CA HIS A 160 13.43 -17.95 -10.39
C HIS A 160 14.10 -17.70 -11.74
N SER A 161 13.30 -17.39 -12.77
CA SER A 161 13.81 -17.05 -14.10
C SER A 161 14.43 -15.65 -14.19
N THR A 162 14.44 -14.90 -13.08
CA THR A 162 14.95 -13.53 -13.01
C THR A 162 16.46 -13.50 -13.02
N LYS A 163 17.01 -12.63 -13.86
CA LYS A 163 18.45 -12.45 -14.05
C LYS A 163 18.92 -11.17 -13.40
N GLN A 164 20.23 -11.10 -13.14
CA GLN A 164 20.86 -9.90 -12.63
C GLN A 164 20.59 -8.69 -13.53
N ARG A 165 20.66 -8.88 -14.85
CA ARG A 165 20.35 -7.82 -15.82
C ARG A 165 18.92 -7.28 -15.68
N ASP A 166 17.95 -8.09 -15.27
CA ASP A 166 16.55 -7.68 -15.19
C ASP A 166 16.35 -6.70 -14.04
N LEU A 167 17.01 -6.97 -12.91
CA LEU A 167 17.04 -6.06 -11.77
C LEU A 167 17.72 -4.74 -12.13
N TYR A 168 18.91 -4.77 -12.70
CA TYR A 168 19.63 -3.52 -13.00
C TYR A 168 19.01 -2.73 -14.16
N ALA A 169 18.28 -3.38 -15.09
CA ALA A 169 17.48 -2.68 -16.09
C ALA A 169 16.33 -1.90 -15.45
N LEU A 170 15.68 -2.48 -14.44
CA LEU A 170 14.65 -1.77 -13.65
C LEU A 170 15.28 -0.67 -12.78
N ALA A 171 16.40 -0.95 -12.12
CA ALA A 171 17.11 0.01 -11.28
C ALA A 171 17.54 1.26 -12.08
N ALA A 172 17.98 1.09 -13.32
CA ALA A 172 18.33 2.18 -14.22
C ALA A 172 17.16 3.14 -14.54
N MET A 173 15.91 2.75 -14.29
CA MET A 173 14.76 3.65 -14.48
C MET A 173 14.66 4.74 -13.42
N PHE A 174 15.29 4.54 -12.25
CA PHE A 174 15.32 5.50 -11.14
C PHE A 174 16.50 6.47 -11.23
N GLU A 175 17.57 6.12 -11.96
CA GLU A 175 18.67 7.04 -12.26
C GLU A 175 18.28 7.92 -13.46
N ARG A 176 17.67 9.08 -13.22
CA ARG A 176 17.35 10.07 -14.24
C ARG A 176 17.94 11.44 -13.93
#